data_AF-A0A2K8YTS9-F1
#
_entry.id   AF-A0A2K8YTS9-F1
#
_cell.length_a   1.000
_cell.length_b   1.000
_cell.length_c   1.000
_cell.angle_alpha   90.00
_cell.angle_beta   90.00
_cell.angle_gamma   90.00
#
_symmetry.space_group_name_H-M   'P 1'
#
loop_
_entity.id
_entity.type
_entity.pdbx_description
1 polymer ?
#
loop_
_entity_poly.entity_id
_entity_poly.type
_entity_poly.pdbx_seq_one_letter_code
_entity_poly.pdbx_strand_id
1 'polypeptide(L)'
;MLQSLRNIESVKAQSVLADITISFLPNPYETSYITNSFGDIHKLVLQEVRKRTYVKEDDNSLKARTKILSFLTTEMTNLSLTPERKKKAKERLGDIGILPIHDYKVKFTNTFKSFEDMGIKTSHISNAILRSDKYFHVEDIKTPISFFTKKINTELPEDVFILLIITSREKASLVVRGAWRVYLSEVNASDDYNPYQLFLTFLERYGLTIRVSNSDWAKFIPFEVVTSQSENLPYLVKYQNLDTNTQQFMSCAVVKKTSVINVYEVFCIYSVDIDMYQHDLRKHGIEFSNKFDIRNQFVIHTETFQLP
;
A
#
# COMPACT_ATOMS: atom_id res chain seq x y z
N MET A 1 -26.39 -14.92 3.21
CA MET A 1 -26.47 -16.30 3.72
C MET A 1 -27.91 -16.76 3.71
N LEU A 2 -28.18 -17.81 2.95
CA LEU A 2 -29.47 -18.49 2.90
C LEU A 2 -29.81 -19.12 4.26
N GLN A 3 -31.06 -18.98 4.69
CA GLN A 3 -31.54 -19.51 5.98
C GLN A 3 -31.44 -21.04 6.00
N SER A 4 -31.73 -21.68 4.87
CA SER A 4 -31.61 -23.12 4.65
C SER A 4 -30.19 -23.67 4.85
N LEU A 5 -29.16 -22.82 4.76
CA LEU A 5 -27.75 -23.22 4.97
C LEU A 5 -27.19 -22.81 6.34
N ARG A 6 -27.97 -22.12 7.20
CA ARG A 6 -27.45 -21.48 8.42
C ARG A 6 -26.79 -22.44 9.41
N ASN A 7 -27.31 -23.66 9.52
CA ASN A 7 -26.85 -24.68 10.46
C ASN A 7 -25.98 -25.76 9.79
N ILE A 8 -25.58 -25.54 8.54
CA ILE A 8 -24.75 -26.47 7.77
C ILE A 8 -23.30 -25.99 7.84
N GLU A 9 -22.37 -26.93 8.01
CA GLU A 9 -20.94 -26.63 7.97
C GLU A 9 -20.55 -25.93 6.66
N SER A 10 -19.69 -24.92 6.73
CA SER A 10 -19.35 -24.06 5.58
C SER A 10 -18.90 -24.84 4.35
N VAL A 11 -18.13 -25.93 4.52
CA VAL A 11 -17.66 -26.76 3.40
C VAL A 11 -18.84 -27.44 2.71
N LYS A 12 -19.74 -28.03 3.49
CA LYS A 12 -20.95 -28.69 2.98
C LYS A 12 -21.93 -27.69 2.35
N ALA A 13 -22.08 -26.50 2.94
CA ALA A 13 -22.89 -25.43 2.36
C ALA A 13 -22.35 -24.95 1.00
N GLN A 14 -21.02 -24.87 0.84
CA GLN A 14 -20.38 -24.56 -0.44
C GLN A 14 -20.63 -25.66 -1.48
N SER A 15 -20.49 -26.94 -1.10
CA SER A 15 -20.80 -28.08 -1.99
C SER A 15 -22.25 -28.03 -2.47
N VAL A 16 -23.21 -27.78 -1.58
CA VAL A 16 -24.64 -27.68 -1.94
C VAL A 16 -24.88 -26.56 -2.94
N LEU A 17 -24.29 -25.38 -2.75
CA LEU A 17 -24.44 -24.27 -3.70
C LEU A 17 -23.75 -24.54 -5.04
N ALA A 18 -22.59 -25.21 -5.03
CA ALA A 18 -21.89 -25.61 -6.24
C ALA A 18 -22.74 -26.60 -7.05
N ASP A 19 -23.32 -27.61 -6.39
CA ASP A 19 -24.19 -28.60 -7.03
C ASP A 19 -25.43 -27.94 -7.66
N ILE A 20 -26.10 -27.03 -6.94
CA ILE A 20 -27.22 -26.28 -7.49
C ILE A 20 -26.75 -25.46 -8.70
N THR A 21 -25.61 -24.78 -8.60
CA THR A 21 -25.06 -23.98 -9.71
C THR A 21 -24.81 -24.84 -10.95
N ILE A 22 -24.21 -26.02 -10.79
CA ILE A 22 -23.96 -26.98 -11.87
C ILE A 22 -25.27 -27.41 -12.54
N SER A 23 -26.33 -27.63 -11.77
CA SER A 23 -27.66 -27.99 -12.33
C SER A 23 -28.25 -26.91 -13.26
N PHE A 24 -27.78 -25.67 -13.15
CA PHE A 24 -28.18 -24.55 -14.00
C PHE A 24 -27.25 -24.29 -15.18
N LEU A 25 -26.10 -24.96 -15.28
CA LEU A 25 -25.19 -24.81 -16.42
C LEU A 25 -25.69 -25.63 -17.63
N PRO A 26 -25.37 -25.21 -18.87
CA PRO A 26 -25.60 -26.07 -20.04
C PRO A 26 -24.76 -27.34 -19.86
N ASN A 27 -25.38 -28.51 -19.94
CA ASN A 27 -24.65 -29.77 -19.93
C ASN A 27 -24.34 -30.18 -21.38
N PRO A 28 -23.07 -30.14 -21.82
CA PRO A 28 -22.71 -30.59 -23.16
C PRO A 28 -22.79 -32.11 -23.32
N TYR A 29 -22.96 -32.86 -22.23
CA TYR A 29 -23.10 -34.31 -22.22
C TYR A 29 -24.49 -34.69 -21.69
N GLU A 30 -25.23 -35.59 -22.34
CA GLU A 30 -26.57 -36.00 -21.87
C GLU A 30 -26.56 -36.80 -20.56
N THR A 31 -25.39 -37.05 -19.97
CA THR A 31 -25.26 -37.64 -18.64
C THR A 31 -25.69 -36.63 -17.59
N SER A 32 -26.91 -36.78 -17.09
CA SER A 32 -27.38 -36.12 -15.88
C SER A 32 -26.40 -36.41 -14.74
N TYR A 33 -25.66 -35.40 -14.29
CA TYR A 33 -24.91 -35.46 -13.04
C TYR A 33 -25.93 -35.51 -11.89
N ILE A 34 -26.44 -36.70 -11.60
CA ILE A 34 -27.29 -36.93 -10.44
C ILE A 34 -26.37 -36.95 -9.21
N THR A 35 -26.06 -35.77 -8.67
CA THR A 35 -25.45 -35.64 -7.34
C THR A 35 -26.56 -35.81 -6.29
N ASN A 36 -27.00 -37.06 -6.09
CA ASN A 36 -28.06 -37.46 -5.14
C ASN A 36 -27.73 -37.19 -3.66
N SER A 37 -26.60 -36.57 -3.34
CA SER A 37 -26.06 -36.52 -1.97
C SER A 37 -26.79 -35.57 -1.02
N PHE A 38 -27.61 -34.63 -1.51
CA PHE A 38 -28.22 -33.58 -0.69
C PHE A 38 -29.73 -33.34 -0.90
N GLY A 39 -30.46 -34.31 -1.44
CA GLY A 39 -31.83 -34.18 -1.99
C GLY A 39 -32.78 -33.17 -1.30
N ASP A 40 -33.01 -33.29 0.00
CA ASP A 40 -33.94 -32.40 0.71
C ASP A 40 -33.38 -30.98 0.90
N ILE A 41 -32.10 -30.87 1.23
CA ILE A 41 -31.41 -29.58 1.39
C ILE A 41 -31.36 -28.86 0.04
N HIS A 42 -31.06 -29.56 -1.05
CA HIS A 42 -31.01 -28.99 -2.39
C HIS A 42 -32.35 -28.34 -2.78
N LYS A 43 -33.47 -29.03 -2.53
CA LYS A 43 -34.82 -28.49 -2.78
C LYS A 43 -35.10 -27.25 -1.93
N LEU A 44 -34.79 -27.29 -0.63
CA LEU A 44 -35.02 -26.16 0.28
C LEU A 44 -34.21 -24.92 -0.13
N VAL A 45 -32.94 -25.11 -0.48
CA VAL A 45 -32.05 -24.04 -0.92
C VAL A 45 -32.54 -23.46 -2.25
N LEU A 46 -32.92 -24.31 -3.20
CA LEU A 46 -33.44 -23.87 -4.49
C LEU A 46 -34.76 -23.08 -4.36
N GLN A 47 -35.68 -23.54 -3.52
CA GLN A 47 -36.92 -22.83 -3.21
C GLN A 47 -36.64 -21.46 -2.59
N GLU A 48 -35.70 -21.38 -1.64
CA GLU A 48 -35.29 -20.11 -1.03
C GLU A 48 -34.66 -19.16 -2.06
N VAL A 49 -33.80 -19.68 -2.95
CA VAL A 49 -33.16 -18.89 -4.02
C VAL A 49 -34.19 -18.35 -5.01
N ARG A 50 -35.13 -19.19 -5.47
CA ARG A 50 -36.24 -18.76 -6.34
C ARG A 50 -37.10 -17.68 -5.68
N LYS A 51 -37.44 -17.87 -4.39
CA LYS A 51 -38.17 -16.87 -3.61
C LYS A 51 -37.43 -15.54 -3.51
N ARG A 52 -36.13 -15.54 -3.20
CA ARG A 52 -35.33 -14.31 -3.08
C ARG A 52 -35.06 -13.63 -4.41
N THR A 53 -35.01 -14.39 -5.49
CA THR A 53 -34.82 -13.86 -6.84
C THR A 53 -36.14 -13.51 -7.53
N TYR A 54 -37.29 -13.74 -6.89
CA TYR A 54 -38.63 -13.55 -7.47
C TYR A 54 -38.82 -14.30 -8.79
N VAL A 55 -38.27 -15.51 -8.88
CA VAL A 55 -38.44 -16.40 -10.04
C VAL A 55 -39.48 -17.45 -9.67
N LYS A 56 -40.50 -17.64 -10.52
CA LYS A 56 -41.53 -18.67 -10.31
C LYS A 56 -40.92 -20.07 -10.38
N GLU A 57 -41.53 -21.08 -9.76
CA GLU A 57 -40.95 -22.44 -9.73
C GLU A 57 -40.84 -23.10 -11.11
N ASP A 58 -41.76 -22.79 -12.00
CA ASP A 58 -41.88 -23.31 -13.37
C ASP A 58 -41.10 -22.49 -14.40
N ASP A 59 -40.61 -21.29 -14.04
CA ASP A 59 -39.85 -20.43 -14.94
C ASP A 59 -38.42 -20.95 -15.13
N ASN A 60 -38.17 -21.53 -16.30
CA ASN A 60 -36.87 -22.02 -16.73
C ASN A 60 -36.29 -21.21 -17.90
N SER A 61 -36.79 -19.99 -18.11
CA SER A 61 -36.26 -19.08 -19.13
C SER A 61 -34.78 -18.76 -18.90
N LEU A 62 -34.07 -18.40 -19.98
CA LEU A 62 -32.66 -17.99 -19.87
C LEU A 62 -32.47 -16.85 -18.85
N LYS A 63 -33.40 -15.88 -18.85
CA LYS A 63 -33.41 -14.75 -17.91
C LYS A 63 -33.53 -15.20 -16.45
N ALA A 64 -34.43 -16.14 -16.16
CA ALA A 64 -34.58 -16.74 -14.83
C ALA A 64 -33.30 -17.47 -14.39
N ARG A 65 -32.72 -18.29 -15.28
CA ARG A 65 -31.45 -19.00 -15.02
C ARG A 65 -30.31 -18.04 -14.73
N THR A 66 -30.13 -16.98 -15.52
CA THR A 66 -29.11 -15.95 -15.28
C THR A 66 -29.29 -15.27 -13.92
N LYS A 67 -30.52 -14.94 -13.54
CA LYS A 67 -30.82 -14.30 -12.25
C LYS A 67 -30.50 -15.21 -11.06
N ILE A 68 -30.87 -16.49 -11.17
CA ILE A 68 -30.56 -17.51 -10.16
C ILE A 68 -29.05 -17.72 -10.06
N LEU A 69 -28.36 -17.90 -11.19
CA LEU A 69 -26.90 -18.10 -11.23
C LEU A 69 -26.16 -16.91 -10.61
N SER A 70 -26.51 -15.68 -10.97
CA SER A 70 -25.90 -14.47 -10.40
C SER A 70 -26.07 -14.41 -8.87
N PHE A 71 -27.25 -14.79 -8.38
CA PHE A 71 -27.51 -14.86 -6.94
C PHE A 71 -26.69 -15.97 -6.26
N LEU A 72 -26.65 -17.17 -6.83
CA LEU A 72 -25.85 -18.29 -6.32
C LEU A 72 -24.35 -17.95 -6.29
N THR A 73 -23.82 -17.35 -7.35
CA THR A 73 -22.43 -16.87 -7.39
C THR A 73 -22.15 -15.87 -6.27
N THR A 74 -23.09 -14.97 -5.98
CA THR A 74 -22.96 -14.01 -4.88
C THR A 74 -22.96 -14.72 -3.52
N GLU A 75 -23.86 -15.67 -3.28
CA GLU A 75 -23.90 -16.43 -2.02
C GLU A 75 -22.66 -17.34 -1.85
N MET A 76 -22.22 -18.03 -2.91
CA MET A 76 -20.95 -18.79 -2.90
C MET A 76 -19.76 -17.88 -2.59
N THR A 77 -19.71 -16.69 -3.21
CA THR A 77 -18.67 -15.70 -2.94
C THR A 77 -18.70 -15.27 -1.47
N ASN A 78 -19.88 -15.03 -0.90
CA ASN A 78 -20.02 -14.62 0.50
C ASN A 78 -19.64 -15.72 1.49
N LEU A 79 -19.92 -16.99 1.16
CA LEU A 79 -19.53 -18.14 1.99
C LEU A 79 -18.03 -18.46 1.86
N SER A 80 -17.48 -18.38 0.66
CA SER A 80 -16.07 -18.71 0.40
C SER A 80 -15.14 -17.59 0.85
N LEU A 81 -15.54 -16.35 0.62
CA LEU A 81 -14.80 -15.14 0.97
C LEU A 81 -15.48 -14.43 2.15
N THR A 82 -15.38 -15.04 3.33
CA THR A 82 -15.76 -14.37 4.58
C THR A 82 -15.04 -13.02 4.69
N PRO A 83 -15.59 -12.03 5.42
CA PRO A 83 -14.92 -10.73 5.61
C PRO A 83 -13.47 -10.87 6.10
N GLU A 84 -13.20 -11.86 6.96
CA GLU A 84 -11.86 -12.18 7.43
C GLU A 84 -10.95 -12.73 6.31
N ARG A 85 -11.45 -13.65 5.47
CA ARG A 85 -10.70 -14.17 4.32
C ARG A 85 -10.45 -13.08 3.28
N LYS A 86 -11.41 -12.20 3.02
CA LYS A 86 -11.25 -11.02 2.15
C LYS A 86 -10.16 -10.10 2.72
N LYS A 87 -10.20 -9.82 4.02
CA LYS A 87 -9.17 -9.03 4.69
C LYS A 87 -7.80 -9.67 4.55
N LYS A 88 -7.64 -10.95 4.91
CA LYS A 88 -6.37 -11.70 4.78
C LYS A 88 -5.86 -11.75 3.33
N ALA A 89 -6.76 -11.91 2.36
CA ALA A 89 -6.40 -11.85 0.94
C ALA A 89 -5.89 -10.45 0.56
N LYS A 90 -6.60 -9.38 0.93
CA LYS A 90 -6.14 -8.00 0.69
C LYS A 90 -4.80 -7.71 1.37
N GLU A 91 -4.61 -8.17 2.60
CA GLU A 91 -3.34 -8.04 3.32
C GLU A 91 -2.19 -8.72 2.55
N ARG A 92 -2.38 -9.96 2.11
CA ARG A 92 -1.39 -10.69 1.28
C ARG A 92 -1.09 -10.01 -0.05
N LEU A 93 -2.12 -9.56 -0.76
CA LEU A 93 -1.96 -8.82 -2.02
C LEU A 93 -1.23 -7.49 -1.79
N GLY A 94 -1.48 -6.86 -0.64
CA GLY A 94 -0.85 -5.63 -0.21
C GLY A 94 0.64 -5.81 0.06
N ASP A 95 1.02 -6.87 0.76
CA ASP A 95 2.42 -7.20 1.08
C ASP A 95 3.26 -7.41 -0.18
N ILE A 96 2.72 -8.11 -1.19
CA ILE A 96 3.40 -8.35 -2.48
C ILE A 96 3.28 -7.20 -3.48
N GLY A 97 2.58 -6.10 -3.13
CA GLY A 97 2.48 -4.92 -3.99
C GLY A 97 1.56 -5.05 -5.21
N ILE A 98 0.62 -6.00 -5.21
CA ILE A 98 -0.34 -6.20 -6.33
C ILE A 98 -1.78 -5.80 -5.97
N LEU A 99 -2.02 -5.34 -4.73
CA LEU A 99 -3.32 -4.82 -4.35
C LEU A 99 -3.61 -3.54 -5.17
N PRO A 100 -4.81 -3.39 -5.75
CA PRO A 100 -5.15 -2.17 -6.46
C PRO A 100 -5.02 -0.94 -5.55
N ILE A 101 -4.53 0.19 -6.09
CA ILE A 101 -4.25 1.40 -5.31
C ILE A 101 -5.46 1.87 -4.49
N HIS A 102 -6.66 1.82 -5.06
CA HIS A 102 -7.90 2.25 -4.41
C HIS A 102 -8.33 1.35 -3.23
N ASP A 103 -7.75 0.15 -3.12
CA ASP A 103 -8.01 -0.78 -2.03
C ASP A 103 -7.07 -0.59 -0.82
N TYR A 104 -6.00 0.19 -0.96
CA TYR A 104 -5.10 0.51 0.15
C TYR A 104 -5.70 1.57 1.08
N LYS A 105 -5.47 1.41 2.38
CA LYS A 105 -5.70 2.46 3.38
C LYS A 105 -4.44 3.32 3.55
N VAL A 106 -4.53 4.61 3.28
CA VAL A 106 -3.43 5.55 3.57
C VAL A 106 -3.36 5.83 5.08
N LYS A 107 -2.16 5.70 5.66
CA LYS A 107 -1.87 6.01 7.07
C LYS A 107 -0.77 7.06 7.15
N PHE A 108 -0.92 7.97 8.11
CA PHE A 108 0.07 8.98 8.44
C PHE A 108 0.67 8.68 9.81
N THR A 109 1.97 8.90 9.97
CA THR A 109 2.69 8.77 11.23
C THR A 109 2.80 10.12 11.92
N ASN A 110 3.18 10.15 13.20
CA ASN A 110 3.37 11.41 13.93
C ASN A 110 4.47 12.29 13.32
N THR A 111 5.41 11.68 12.61
CA THR A 111 6.48 12.37 11.87
C THR A 111 5.94 13.13 10.65
N PHE A 112 4.69 12.90 10.27
CA PHE A 112 4.07 13.60 9.16
C PHE A 112 3.93 15.11 9.38
N LYS A 113 3.81 15.54 10.65
CA LYS A 113 3.69 16.96 11.01
C LYS A 113 4.81 17.82 10.41
N SER A 114 6.02 17.27 10.34
CA SER A 114 7.17 17.91 9.72
C SER A 114 6.95 18.25 8.24
N PHE A 115 6.20 17.43 7.50
CA PHE A 115 5.84 17.73 6.11
C PHE A 115 4.70 18.74 6.01
N GLU A 116 3.78 18.75 6.98
CA GLU A 116 2.71 19.77 7.05
C GLU A 116 3.26 21.16 7.27
N ASP A 117 4.25 21.29 8.14
CA ASP A 117 4.94 22.55 8.38
C ASP A 117 5.77 23.00 7.15
N MET A 118 6.10 22.08 6.23
CA MET A 118 6.64 22.37 4.89
C MET A 118 5.55 22.62 3.83
N GLY A 119 4.30 22.80 4.27
CA GLY A 119 3.15 23.14 3.44
C GLY A 119 2.47 21.96 2.75
N ILE A 120 2.81 20.71 3.08
CA ILE A 120 2.23 19.51 2.48
C ILE A 120 1.08 18.99 3.35
N LYS A 121 -0.17 19.17 2.90
CA LYS A 121 -1.37 18.71 3.62
C LYS A 121 -1.63 17.22 3.41
N THR A 122 -2.19 16.55 4.43
CA THR A 122 -2.66 15.15 4.35
C THR A 122 -3.60 14.91 3.16
N SER A 123 -4.52 15.84 2.89
CA SER A 123 -5.46 15.75 1.76
C SER A 123 -4.75 15.75 0.39
N HIS A 124 -3.65 16.49 0.23
CA HIS A 124 -2.85 16.48 -0.99
C HIS A 124 -2.25 15.10 -1.22
N ILE A 125 -1.72 14.47 -0.17
CA ILE A 125 -1.10 13.14 -0.24
C ILE A 125 -2.14 12.06 -0.53
N SER A 126 -3.27 12.07 0.17
CA SER A 126 -4.34 11.10 -0.09
C SER A 126 -4.84 11.19 -1.53
N ASN A 127 -5.03 12.40 -2.06
CA ASN A 127 -5.39 12.60 -3.46
C ASN A 127 -4.28 12.11 -4.41
N ALA A 128 -3.03 12.48 -4.15
CA ALA A 128 -1.89 12.11 -4.99
C ALA A 128 -1.61 10.59 -5.01
N ILE A 129 -1.89 9.87 -3.92
CA ILE A 129 -1.81 8.40 -3.91
C ILE A 129 -2.97 7.81 -4.73
N LEU A 130 -4.22 8.23 -4.47
CA LEU A 130 -5.40 7.66 -5.12
C LEU A 130 -5.51 8.00 -6.60
N ARG A 131 -4.96 9.14 -7.02
CA ARG A 131 -5.00 9.69 -8.38
C ARG A 131 -3.60 10.05 -8.87
N SER A 132 -2.61 9.21 -8.56
CA SER A 132 -1.22 9.42 -8.98
C SER A 132 -1.10 9.49 -10.50
N ASP A 133 -0.21 10.33 -11.00
CA ASP A 133 0.13 10.35 -12.43
C ASP A 133 1.05 9.18 -12.78
N LYS A 134 2.02 8.91 -11.90
CA LYS A 134 2.90 7.74 -11.98
C LYS A 134 3.13 7.18 -10.58
N TYR A 135 3.27 5.86 -10.49
CA TYR A 135 3.67 5.16 -9.27
C TYR A 135 4.65 4.02 -9.60
N PHE A 136 5.44 3.63 -8.61
CA PHE A 136 6.40 2.53 -8.72
C PHE A 136 6.42 1.74 -7.41
N HIS A 137 6.16 0.45 -7.48
CA HIS A 137 6.36 -0.48 -6.37
C HIS A 137 7.71 -1.16 -6.55
N VAL A 138 8.57 -1.10 -5.54
CA VAL A 138 9.79 -1.92 -5.55
C VAL A 138 9.37 -3.39 -5.53
N GLU A 139 9.82 -4.17 -6.52
CA GLU A 139 9.38 -5.54 -6.81
C GLU A 139 9.94 -6.61 -5.84
N ASP A 140 10.64 -6.19 -4.79
CA ASP A 140 11.15 -7.09 -3.75
C ASP A 140 10.15 -7.18 -2.60
N ILE A 141 9.66 -8.39 -2.31
CA ILE A 141 8.77 -8.69 -1.17
C ILE A 141 9.39 -8.21 0.14
N LYS A 142 10.73 -8.23 0.24
CA LYS A 142 11.43 -7.75 1.42
C LYS A 142 11.39 -6.24 1.53
N THR A 143 11.33 -5.50 0.41
CA THR A 143 11.38 -4.05 0.37
C THR A 143 9.99 -3.48 0.09
N PRO A 144 9.15 -3.25 1.12
CA PRO A 144 7.76 -2.83 0.95
C PRO A 144 7.62 -1.36 0.52
N ILE A 145 8.55 -0.79 -0.26
CA ILE A 145 8.57 0.64 -0.57
C ILE A 145 7.82 0.91 -1.86
N SER A 146 7.02 1.97 -1.84
CA SER A 146 6.30 2.47 -3.00
C SER A 146 6.48 3.97 -3.15
N PHE A 147 6.68 4.39 -4.39
CA PHE A 147 6.82 5.77 -4.78
C PHE A 147 5.58 6.20 -5.56
N PHE A 148 5.00 7.34 -5.22
CA PHE A 148 3.89 7.94 -5.94
C PHE A 148 4.27 9.35 -6.35
N THR A 149 3.82 9.78 -7.51
CA THR A 149 4.04 11.14 -7.99
C THR A 149 2.76 11.75 -8.52
N LYS A 150 2.59 13.04 -8.25
CA LYS A 150 1.52 13.86 -8.81
C LYS A 150 2.09 15.20 -9.25
N LYS A 151 2.00 15.53 -10.53
CA LYS A 151 2.36 16.83 -11.06
C LYS A 151 1.28 17.83 -10.66
N ILE A 152 1.69 18.94 -10.05
CA ILE A 152 0.83 20.03 -9.65
C ILE A 152 1.19 21.22 -10.54
N ASN A 153 0.25 21.59 -11.40
CA ASN A 153 0.39 22.78 -12.23
C ASN A 153 -0.02 24.01 -11.42
N THR A 154 0.77 25.06 -11.56
CA THR A 154 0.59 26.38 -10.96
C THR A 154 0.34 27.40 -12.06
N GLU A 155 -0.03 28.63 -11.70
CA GLU A 155 -0.20 29.72 -12.67
C GLU A 155 1.14 30.10 -13.33
N LEU A 156 2.21 30.09 -12.53
CA LEU A 156 3.57 30.35 -12.97
C LEU A 156 4.28 29.05 -13.36
N PRO A 157 4.84 28.92 -14.58
CA PRO A 157 5.54 27.72 -15.03
C PRO A 157 6.72 27.31 -14.13
N GLU A 158 7.43 28.28 -13.56
CA GLU A 158 8.56 28.09 -12.64
C GLU A 158 8.16 27.44 -11.31
N ASP A 159 6.89 27.57 -10.92
CA ASP A 159 6.35 27.00 -9.69
C ASP A 159 5.74 25.61 -9.89
N VAL A 160 5.82 25.06 -11.11
CA VAL A 160 5.33 23.70 -11.38
C VAL A 160 6.21 22.71 -10.63
N PHE A 161 5.57 21.88 -9.81
CA PHE A 161 6.26 20.87 -9.01
C PHE A 161 5.60 19.50 -9.11
N ILE A 162 6.39 18.48 -8.81
CA ILE A 162 5.91 17.12 -8.60
C ILE A 162 5.84 16.85 -7.10
N LEU A 163 4.67 16.49 -6.59
CA LEU A 163 4.54 15.93 -5.25
C LEU A 163 5.01 14.48 -5.28
N LEU A 164 6.22 14.22 -4.79
CA LEU A 164 6.83 12.91 -4.63
C LEU A 164 6.49 12.35 -3.24
N ILE A 165 5.89 11.17 -3.19
CA ILE A 165 5.46 10.53 -1.94
C ILE A 165 6.12 9.16 -1.84
N ILE A 166 6.71 8.89 -0.68
CA ILE A 166 7.36 7.62 -0.35
C ILE A 166 6.53 6.97 0.73
N THR A 167 6.12 5.73 0.49
CA THR A 167 5.33 4.95 1.43
C THR A 167 5.98 3.60 1.68
N SER A 168 5.75 3.02 2.86
CA SER A 168 5.92 1.58 3.06
C SER A 168 4.56 0.88 3.03
N ARG A 169 4.54 -0.34 2.51
CA ARG A 169 3.39 -1.24 2.47
C ARG A 169 3.36 -2.03 3.78
N GLU A 170 2.34 -1.80 4.58
CA GLU A 170 2.04 -2.58 5.77
C GLU A 170 0.71 -3.31 5.53
N LYS A 171 0.76 -4.51 4.97
CA LYS A 171 -0.42 -5.27 4.56
C LYS A 171 -1.26 -4.45 3.57
N ALA A 172 -2.56 -4.28 3.82
CA ALA A 172 -3.46 -3.45 3.02
C ALA A 172 -3.38 -1.94 3.35
N SER A 173 -2.27 -1.46 3.91
CA SER A 173 -2.06 -0.04 4.23
C SER A 173 -0.81 0.52 3.55
N LEU A 174 -0.89 1.78 3.11
CA LEU A 174 0.26 2.57 2.66
C LEU A 174 0.60 3.57 3.76
N VAL A 175 1.72 3.37 4.44
CA VAL A 175 2.18 4.26 5.50
C VAL A 175 3.09 5.31 4.89
N VAL A 176 2.71 6.58 4.98
CA VAL A 176 3.49 7.69 4.43
C VAL A 176 4.76 7.86 5.25
N ARG A 177 5.91 7.70 4.58
CA ARG A 177 7.25 7.80 5.16
C ARG A 177 7.93 9.12 4.79
N GLY A 178 7.67 9.62 3.59
CA GLY A 178 8.18 10.91 3.13
C GLY A 178 7.26 11.56 2.10
N ALA A 179 7.26 12.88 2.06
CA ALA A 179 6.55 13.64 1.04
C ALA A 179 7.35 14.90 0.69
N TRP A 180 7.61 15.12 -0.59
CA TRP A 180 8.50 16.17 -1.07
C TRP A 180 7.87 16.89 -2.26
N ARG A 181 7.88 18.22 -2.25
CA ARG A 181 7.66 19.02 -3.45
C ARG A 181 8.97 19.08 -4.23
N VAL A 182 8.98 18.55 -5.44
CA VAL A 182 10.13 18.57 -6.34
C VAL A 182 9.83 19.57 -7.45
N TYR A 183 10.37 20.78 -7.33
CA TYR A 183 10.20 21.83 -8.34
C TYR A 183 11.05 21.50 -9.57
N LEU A 184 10.43 21.57 -10.75
CA LEU A 184 11.09 21.20 -12.01
C LEU A 184 12.14 22.23 -12.46
N SER A 185 12.09 23.45 -11.90
CA SER A 185 13.13 24.48 -12.04
C SER A 185 14.42 24.13 -11.31
N GLU A 186 14.34 23.42 -10.19
CA GLU A 186 15.47 23.14 -9.29
C GLU A 186 16.03 21.72 -9.48
N VAL A 187 15.20 20.79 -9.99
CA VAL A 187 15.57 19.39 -10.21
C VAL A 187 15.31 19.02 -11.66
N ASN A 188 16.39 18.74 -12.40
CA ASN A 188 16.31 18.35 -13.81
C ASN A 188 15.81 16.91 -13.96
N ALA A 189 14.48 16.76 -14.01
CA ALA A 189 13.81 15.49 -14.26
C ALA A 189 13.34 15.42 -15.72
N SER A 190 13.56 14.27 -16.37
CA SER A 190 12.98 13.97 -17.68
C SER A 190 11.46 13.99 -17.61
N ASP A 191 10.77 14.45 -18.65
CA ASP A 191 9.30 14.41 -18.72
C ASP A 191 8.76 12.98 -18.57
N ASP A 192 9.51 11.97 -19.03
CA ASP A 192 9.17 10.56 -18.87
C ASP A 192 9.87 9.88 -17.67
N TYR A 193 10.07 10.62 -16.58
CA TYR A 193 10.70 10.05 -15.39
C TYR A 193 9.92 8.84 -14.85
N ASN A 194 10.66 7.85 -14.32
CA ASN A 194 10.14 6.87 -13.36
C ASN A 194 10.14 7.50 -11.95
N PRO A 195 9.09 7.34 -11.11
CA PRO A 195 9.06 7.85 -9.74
C PRO A 195 10.32 7.56 -8.89
N TYR A 196 10.92 6.38 -9.05
CA TYR A 196 12.17 6.02 -8.37
C TYR A 196 13.36 6.83 -8.89
N GLN A 197 13.46 7.03 -10.22
CA GLN A 197 14.50 7.88 -10.81
C GLN A 197 14.35 9.34 -10.34
N LEU A 198 13.12 9.87 -10.30
CA LEU A 198 12.87 11.21 -9.78
C LEU A 198 13.34 11.35 -8.32
N PHE A 199 13.10 10.32 -7.49
CA PHE A 199 13.60 10.28 -6.13
C PHE A 199 15.13 10.30 -6.07
N LEU A 200 15.82 9.53 -6.91
CA LEU A 200 17.29 9.57 -6.98
C LEU A 200 17.79 10.94 -7.42
N THR A 201 17.19 11.57 -8.42
CA THR A 201 17.55 12.93 -8.87
C THR A 201 17.29 13.96 -7.78
N PHE A 202 16.18 13.83 -7.04
CA PHE A 202 15.90 14.65 -5.87
C PHE A 202 16.99 14.50 -4.80
N LEU A 203 17.41 13.27 -4.49
CA LEU A 203 18.51 13.03 -3.56
C LEU A 203 19.85 13.50 -4.12
N GLU A 204 20.08 13.49 -5.42
CA GLU A 204 21.31 14.08 -5.95
C GLU A 204 21.41 15.57 -5.64
N ARG A 205 20.28 16.28 -5.69
CA ARG A 205 20.22 17.70 -5.32
C ARG A 205 20.27 17.90 -3.81
N TYR A 206 19.39 17.27 -3.04
CA TYR A 206 19.17 17.58 -1.61
C TYR A 206 19.65 16.52 -0.63
N GLY A 207 20.11 15.37 -1.11
CA GLY A 207 20.49 14.23 -0.28
C GLY A 207 21.87 14.41 0.35
N LEU A 208 21.96 14.06 1.63
CA LEU A 208 23.23 13.94 2.35
C LEU A 208 23.84 12.57 2.11
N THR A 209 25.17 12.52 1.96
CA THR A 209 25.89 11.25 1.85
C THR A 209 25.97 10.59 3.24
N ILE A 210 25.39 9.40 3.33
CA ILE A 210 25.27 8.62 4.56
C ILE A 210 25.95 7.26 4.42
N ARG A 211 26.22 6.63 5.55
CA ARG A 211 26.69 5.26 5.65
C ARG A 211 25.99 4.58 6.81
N VAL A 212 25.53 3.35 6.63
CA VAL A 212 25.01 2.53 7.73
C VAL A 212 25.99 1.42 8.06
N SER A 213 26.48 1.39 9.30
CA SER A 213 27.48 0.39 9.74
C SER A 213 28.71 0.37 8.81
N ASN A 214 28.95 -0.74 8.11
CA ASN A 214 30.10 -0.95 7.23
C ASN A 214 29.78 -0.80 5.73
N SER A 215 28.56 -0.41 5.35
CA SER A 215 28.16 -0.16 3.94
C SER A 215 28.99 0.91 3.25
N ASP A 216 28.89 1.07 1.94
CA ASP A 216 29.51 2.18 1.24
C ASP A 216 28.79 3.51 1.51
N TRP A 217 29.51 4.62 1.34
CA TRP A 217 28.92 5.95 1.41
C TRP A 217 27.99 6.19 0.21
N ALA A 218 26.73 6.51 0.47
CA ALA A 218 25.73 6.77 -0.56
C ALA A 218 24.67 7.76 -0.08
N LYS A 219 23.98 8.45 -1.00
CA LYS A 219 22.83 9.31 -0.66
C LYS A 219 21.54 8.51 -0.43
N PHE A 220 21.50 7.29 -0.97
CA PHE A 220 20.40 6.34 -0.81
C PHE A 220 20.96 4.94 -0.62
N ILE A 221 20.51 4.24 0.43
CA ILE A 221 20.81 2.83 0.63
C ILE A 221 19.47 2.06 0.57
N PRO A 222 19.23 1.30 -0.51
CA PRO A 222 17.96 0.63 -0.76
C PRO A 222 17.75 -0.60 0.12
N PHE A 223 18.80 -1.33 0.46
CA PHE A 223 18.71 -2.48 1.33
C PHE A 223 20.06 -2.71 2.03
N GLU A 224 20.02 -2.98 3.33
CA GLU A 224 21.21 -3.37 4.08
C GLU A 224 20.82 -4.25 5.28
N VAL A 225 21.68 -5.21 5.64
CA VAL A 225 21.52 -5.99 6.86
C VAL A 225 22.56 -5.54 7.87
N VAL A 226 22.11 -5.04 9.02
CA VAL A 226 23.00 -4.44 10.01
C VAL A 226 22.94 -5.17 11.33
N THR A 227 24.11 -5.44 11.89
CA THR A 227 24.26 -5.92 13.25
C THR A 227 24.57 -4.74 14.17
N SER A 228 23.86 -4.63 15.29
CA SER A 228 24.04 -3.53 16.25
C SER A 228 24.02 -4.04 17.67
N GLN A 229 25.10 -3.79 18.42
CA GLN A 229 25.13 -4.05 19.86
C GLN A 229 24.21 -3.09 20.64
N SER A 230 23.80 -1.98 20.02
CA SER A 230 22.85 -1.02 20.60
C SER A 230 21.45 -1.29 20.06
N GLU A 231 20.44 -1.20 20.94
CA GLU A 231 19.03 -1.18 20.52
C GLU A 231 18.65 0.10 19.75
N ASN A 232 19.49 1.14 19.81
CA ASN A 232 19.23 2.43 19.18
C ASN A 232 19.84 2.49 17.76
N LEU A 233 18.98 2.32 16.77
CA LEU A 233 19.26 2.49 15.33
C LEU A 233 19.83 3.86 14.89
N PRO A 234 19.51 5.02 15.50
CA PRO A 234 20.04 6.31 15.04
C PRO A 234 21.57 6.37 15.03
N TYR A 235 22.22 5.62 15.92
CA TYR A 235 23.69 5.58 16.03
C TYR A 235 24.37 4.79 14.92
N LEU A 236 23.61 4.05 14.10
CA LEU A 236 24.18 3.28 13.00
C LEU A 236 24.41 4.12 11.76
N VAL A 237 23.78 5.28 11.65
CA VAL A 237 23.93 6.17 10.50
C VAL A 237 25.02 7.19 10.77
N LYS A 238 26.02 7.16 9.90
CA LYS A 238 27.09 8.16 9.85
C LYS A 238 26.83 9.08 8.66
N TYR A 239 27.23 10.33 8.81
CA TYR A 239 27.07 11.37 7.79
C TYR A 239 28.44 11.86 7.34
N GLN A 240 28.59 12.12 6.05
CA GLN A 240 29.81 12.68 5.50
C GLN A 240 29.75 14.20 5.54
N ASN A 241 30.77 14.84 6.13
CA ASN A 241 30.93 16.31 6.16
C ASN A 241 29.75 17.10 6.74
N LEU A 242 28.96 16.49 7.64
CA LEU A 242 27.82 17.12 8.27
C LEU A 242 28.17 17.66 9.66
N ASP A 243 28.01 18.96 9.89
CA ASP A 243 28.01 19.54 11.23
C ASP A 243 26.59 19.54 11.80
N THR A 244 26.30 18.55 12.63
CA THR A 244 24.97 18.34 13.23
C THR A 244 24.56 19.44 14.22
N ASN A 245 25.45 20.39 14.55
CA ASN A 245 25.14 21.52 15.41
C ASN A 245 24.55 22.71 14.63
N THR A 246 24.91 22.83 13.36
CA THR A 246 24.59 24.00 12.54
C THR A 246 23.62 23.68 11.41
N GLN A 247 23.61 22.44 10.93
CA GLN A 247 22.82 22.03 9.76
C GLN A 247 21.60 21.20 10.17
N GLN A 248 20.44 21.54 9.62
CA GLN A 248 19.21 20.78 9.77
C GLN A 248 19.08 19.72 8.68
N PHE A 249 18.69 18.52 9.08
CA PHE A 249 18.42 17.44 8.15
C PHE A 249 17.26 16.58 8.64
N MET A 250 16.65 15.88 7.68
CA MET A 250 15.62 14.88 7.95
C MET A 250 16.07 13.55 7.39
N SER A 251 16.11 12.54 8.25
CA SER A 251 16.42 11.17 7.85
C SER A 251 15.18 10.32 7.91
N CYS A 252 14.96 9.53 6.87
CA CYS A 252 13.92 8.53 6.82
C CYS A 252 14.57 7.16 6.74
N ALA A 253 14.23 6.29 7.68
CA ALA A 253 14.67 4.90 7.69
C ALA A 253 13.48 3.96 7.91
N VAL A 254 13.31 3.01 6.97
CA VAL A 254 12.37 1.89 7.14
C VAL A 254 13.16 0.67 7.59
N VAL A 255 12.91 0.23 8.83
CA VAL A 255 13.73 -0.79 9.50
C VAL A 255 12.84 -1.88 10.06
N LYS A 256 13.27 -3.12 9.89
CA LYS A 256 12.63 -4.29 10.46
C LYS A 256 13.60 -5.03 11.36
N LYS A 257 13.16 -5.32 12.58
CA LYS A 257 13.91 -6.18 13.50
C LYS A 257 13.73 -7.63 13.04
N THR A 258 14.82 -8.37 12.90
CA THR A 258 14.76 -9.80 12.56
C THR A 258 14.54 -10.66 13.81
N SER A 259 14.37 -11.97 13.63
CA SER A 259 14.34 -12.93 14.74
C SER A 259 15.72 -13.13 15.39
N VAL A 260 16.79 -12.77 14.69
CA VAL A 260 18.16 -12.87 15.22
C VAL A 260 18.43 -11.65 16.09
N ILE A 261 18.87 -11.89 17.34
CA ILE A 261 19.22 -10.84 18.30
C ILE A 261 20.20 -9.87 17.64
N ASN A 262 19.93 -8.57 17.77
CA ASN A 262 20.79 -7.50 17.29
C ASN A 262 20.97 -7.41 15.77
N VAL A 263 20.12 -8.08 14.98
CA VAL A 263 20.13 -7.99 13.51
C VAL A 263 18.88 -7.28 13.01
N TYR A 264 19.10 -6.27 12.16
CA TYR A 264 18.07 -5.44 11.56
C TYR A 264 18.18 -5.46 10.03
N GLU A 265 17.05 -5.55 9.34
CA GLU A 265 16.93 -5.33 7.90
C GLU A 265 16.52 -3.86 7.68
N VAL A 266 17.29 -3.13 6.89
CA VAL A 266 17.02 -1.74 6.50
C VAL A 266 16.58 -1.76 5.04
N PHE A 267 15.40 -1.24 4.72
CA PHE A 267 14.78 -1.32 3.37
C PHE A 267 14.72 -0.01 2.61
N CYS A 268 15.03 1.10 3.27
CA CYS A 268 15.05 2.41 2.67
C CYS A 268 15.70 3.32 3.68
N ILE A 269 16.85 3.87 3.35
CA ILE A 269 17.44 4.92 4.15
C ILE A 269 18.01 6.01 3.27
N TYR A 270 17.63 7.24 3.59
CA TYR A 270 18.12 8.46 2.97
C TYR A 270 18.05 9.59 3.99
N SER A 271 18.82 10.64 3.75
CA SER A 271 18.77 11.87 4.53
C SER A 271 18.74 13.07 3.60
N VAL A 272 17.92 14.06 3.93
CA VAL A 272 17.73 15.27 3.14
C VAL A 272 18.26 16.46 3.94
N ASP A 273 19.07 17.28 3.29
CA ASP A 273 19.49 18.60 3.76
C ASP A 273 18.27 19.55 3.76
N ILE A 274 17.74 19.81 4.95
CA ILE A 274 16.50 20.59 5.10
C ILE A 274 16.78 22.07 4.90
N ASP A 275 17.96 22.57 5.26
CA ASP A 275 18.30 23.99 5.09
C ASP A 275 18.33 24.35 3.61
N MET A 276 19.00 23.52 2.80
CA MET A 276 19.05 23.72 1.36
C MET A 276 17.67 23.52 0.71
N TYR A 277 16.92 22.49 1.13
CA TYR A 277 15.58 22.26 0.60
C TYR A 277 14.62 23.41 0.93
N GLN A 278 14.64 23.91 2.15
CA GLN A 278 13.83 25.06 2.55
C GLN A 278 14.22 26.34 1.80
N HIS A 279 15.51 26.55 1.55
CA HIS A 279 15.96 27.70 0.75
C HIS A 279 15.28 27.71 -0.62
N ASP A 280 15.26 26.57 -1.31
CA ASP A 280 14.62 26.44 -2.62
C ASP A 280 13.08 26.54 -2.51
N LEU A 281 12.46 25.96 -1.50
CA LEU A 281 11.03 26.14 -1.24
C LEU A 281 10.62 27.61 -1.02
N ARG A 282 11.45 28.44 -0.36
CA ARG A 282 11.16 29.88 -0.18
C ARG A 282 11.15 30.65 -1.50
N LYS A 283 11.99 30.26 -2.48
CA LYS A 283 11.98 30.87 -3.83
C LYS A 283 10.62 30.69 -4.52
N HIS A 284 9.91 29.62 -4.18
CA HIS A 284 8.58 29.28 -4.70
C HIS A 284 7.44 29.72 -3.78
N GLY A 285 7.67 30.73 -2.92
CA GLY A 285 6.64 31.32 -2.08
C GLY A 285 6.13 30.45 -0.93
N ILE A 286 6.82 29.35 -0.60
CA ILE A 286 6.46 28.53 0.55
C ILE A 286 7.02 29.17 1.83
N GLU A 287 6.12 29.66 2.66
CA GLU A 287 6.45 30.19 3.98
C GLU A 287 6.45 29.08 5.04
N PHE A 288 7.43 29.11 5.92
CA PHE A 288 7.54 28.19 7.06
C PHE A 288 7.22 28.94 8.35
N SER A 289 6.57 28.27 9.30
CA SER A 289 6.44 28.85 10.63
C SER A 289 7.81 28.93 11.30
N ASN A 290 8.12 30.04 11.98
CA ASN A 290 9.37 30.20 12.76
C ASN A 290 9.54 29.16 13.90
N LYS A 291 8.53 28.32 14.14
CA LYS A 291 8.57 27.23 15.13
C LYS A 291 9.04 25.89 14.54
N PHE A 292 9.41 25.88 13.27
CA PHE A 292 9.91 24.69 12.61
C PHE A 292 11.38 24.45 13.00
N ASP A 293 11.57 23.75 14.12
CA ASP A 293 12.88 23.22 14.51
C ASP A 293 12.88 21.71 14.29
N ILE A 294 13.48 21.26 13.17
CA ILE A 294 13.75 19.85 12.87
C ILE A 294 15.24 19.56 13.03
N ARG A 295 15.89 20.08 14.08
CA ARG A 295 17.25 19.62 14.38
C ARG A 295 17.25 18.11 14.60
N ASN A 296 17.89 17.40 13.68
CA ASN A 296 18.23 15.99 13.76
C ASN A 296 17.02 15.05 13.94
N GLN A 297 15.94 15.24 13.16
CA GLN A 297 14.81 14.30 13.21
C GLN A 297 15.15 13.01 12.46
N PHE A 298 15.50 12.00 13.23
CA PHE A 298 15.72 10.65 12.73
C PHE A 298 14.42 9.86 12.81
N VAL A 299 13.74 9.73 11.67
CA VAL A 299 12.47 9.02 11.57
C VAL A 299 12.75 7.54 11.33
N ILE A 300 12.80 6.78 12.41
CA ILE A 300 12.83 5.32 12.35
C ILE A 300 11.42 4.80 12.45
N HIS A 301 11.06 3.99 11.47
CA HIS A 301 9.87 3.19 11.54
C HIS A 301 10.29 1.74 11.75
N THR A 302 10.19 1.29 13.01
CA THR A 302 10.37 -0.11 13.37
C THR A 302 9.06 -0.85 13.16
N GLU A 303 9.05 -1.78 12.22
CA GLU A 303 7.99 -2.76 12.12
C GLU A 303 8.29 -3.93 13.07
N THR A 304 7.55 -4.02 14.19
CA THR A 304 7.54 -5.22 15.03
C THR A 304 6.60 -6.24 14.42
N PHE A 305 7.14 -7.21 13.69
CA PHE A 305 6.38 -8.40 13.34
C PHE A 305 6.32 -9.35 14.54
N GLN A 306 5.12 -9.60 15.04
CA GLN A 306 4.86 -10.83 15.80
C GLN A 306 4.90 -11.97 14.78
N LEU A 307 5.89 -12.86 14.89
CA LEU A 307 5.87 -14.12 14.16
C LEU A 307 4.58 -14.88 14.56
N PRO A 308 3.89 -15.52 13.61
CA PRO A 308 2.66 -16.26 13.87
C PRO A 308 2.86 -17.45 14.83
#